data_AF-A0A5K1BJN9-F1
#
_entry.id   AF-A0A5K1BJN9-F1
#
_cell.length_a   1.000
_cell.length_b   1.000
_cell.length_c   1.000
_cell.angle_alpha   90.00
_cell.angle_beta   90.00
_cell.angle_gamma   90.00
#
_symmetry.space_group_name_H-M   'P 1'
#
loop_
_entity.id
_entity.type
_entity.pdbx_description
1 polymer ?
#
loop_
_entity_poly.entity_id
_entity_poly.type
_entity_poly.pdbx_seq_one_letter_code
_entity_poly.pdbx_strand_id
1 'polypeptide(L)' 'ATANVPPQLWQPSSGILMTNDTSDADPEEAVSCFALSKNDSYVMSASGGKISLFNMMTFK' A
#
# COMPACT_ATOMS: atom_id res chain seq x y z
N ALA A 1 11.79 -20.30 -4.03
CA ALA A 1 12.92 -19.44 -3.65
C ALA A 1 12.85 -19.23 -2.14
N THR A 2 13.92 -19.48 -1.40
CA THR A 2 13.96 -19.33 0.06
C THR A 2 15.08 -18.36 0.38
N ALA A 3 14.77 -17.20 0.95
CA ALA A 3 15.77 -16.23 1.35
C ALA A 3 16.36 -16.64 2.71
N ASN A 4 17.68 -16.76 2.80
CA ASN A 4 18.40 -17.05 4.06
C ASN A 4 18.36 -15.89 5.07
N VAL A 5 17.89 -14.72 4.64
CA VAL A 5 17.78 -13.52 5.46
C VAL A 5 16.33 -13.05 5.41
N PRO A 6 15.68 -12.79 6.56
CA PRO A 6 14.34 -12.23 6.56
C PRO A 6 14.34 -10.87 5.86
N PRO A 7 13.31 -10.54 5.07
CA PRO A 7 13.23 -9.24 4.41
C PRO A 7 13.22 -8.12 5.45
N GLN A 8 14.12 -7.15 5.32
CA GLN A 8 14.02 -5.90 6.06
C GLN A 8 12.99 -5.01 5.38
N LEU A 9 11.84 -4.84 6.02
CA LEU A 9 10.84 -3.87 5.60
C LEU A 9 11.35 -2.45 5.87
N TRP A 10 11.29 -1.61 4.84
CA TRP A 10 11.52 -0.18 5.01
C TRP A 10 10.39 0.41 5.88
N GLN A 11 10.78 1.17 6.91
CA GLN A 11 9.87 1.89 7.79
C GLN A 11 9.95 3.39 7.47
N PRO A 12 8.85 4.03 7.03
CA PRO A 12 8.84 5.47 6.85
C PRO A 12 9.11 6.19 8.17
N SER A 13 9.78 7.33 8.10
CA SER A 13 10.05 8.18 9.27
C SER A 13 8.78 8.71 9.94
N SER A 14 7.65 8.74 9.23
CA SER A 14 6.34 9.06 9.81
C SER A 14 5.77 7.94 10.70
N GLY A 15 6.31 6.72 10.60
CA GLY A 15 5.76 5.51 11.27
C GLY A 15 4.42 5.05 10.72
N ILE A 16 3.88 5.72 9.70
CA ILE A 16 2.60 5.40 9.08
C ILE A 16 2.83 4.27 8.07
N LEU A 17 1.97 3.26 8.04
CA LEU A 17 2.01 2.21 7.03
C LEU A 17 0.91 2.44 5.99
N MET A 18 1.17 2.00 4.76
CA MET A 18 0.15 1.95 3.72
C MET A 18 -0.75 0.74 3.98
N THR A 19 -1.88 0.98 4.62
CA THR A 19 -2.90 -0.05 4.91
C THR A 19 -4.20 0.29 4.19
N ASN A 20 -4.81 -0.71 3.56
CA ASN A 20 -6.14 -0.57 2.96
C ASN A 20 -7.20 -1.13 3.90
N ASP A 21 -8.36 -0.49 3.94
CA ASP A 21 -9.54 -1.03 4.61
C ASP A 21 -10.19 -2.08 3.70
N THR A 22 -10.21 -3.32 4.17
CA THR A 22 -10.78 -4.48 3.45
C THR A 22 -12.04 -5.01 4.14
N SER A 23 -12.56 -4.31 5.14
CA SER A 23 -13.64 -4.82 6.01
C SER A 23 -14.94 -5.11 5.24
N ASP A 24 -15.20 -4.35 4.18
CA ASP A 24 -16.40 -4.47 3.33
C ASP A 24 -16.15 -5.25 2.02
N ALA A 25 -14.95 -5.82 1.84
CA ALA A 25 -14.55 -6.46 0.59
C ALA A 25 -14.63 -7.99 0.67
N ASP A 26 -15.19 -8.64 -0.36
CA ASP A 26 -15.05 -10.08 -0.55
C ASP A 26 -13.60 -10.40 -0.98
N PRO A 27 -12.80 -11.14 -0.18
CA PRO A 27 -11.41 -11.43 -0.50
C PRO A 27 -11.22 -12.24 -1.78
N GLU A 28 -12.23 -13.02 -2.18
CA GLU A 28 -12.15 -13.87 -3.38
C GLU A 28 -12.38 -13.07 -4.67
N GLU A 29 -13.13 -11.97 -4.59
CA GLU A 29 -13.39 -11.06 -5.72
C GLU A 29 -12.45 -9.84 -5.73
N ALA A 30 -11.85 -9.51 -4.58
CA ALA A 30 -11.02 -8.32 -4.42
C ALA A 30 -9.69 -8.43 -5.17
N VAL A 31 -9.53 -7.61 -6.20
CA VAL A 31 -8.24 -7.44 -6.89
C VAL A 31 -7.43 -6.33 -6.22
N SER A 32 -6.27 -6.68 -5.68
CA SER A 32 -5.33 -5.71 -5.12
C SER A 32 -4.53 -5.02 -6.22
N CYS A 33 -4.50 -3.69 -6.21
CA CYS A 33 -3.71 -2.91 -7.14
C CYS A 33 -3.18 -1.62 -6.49
N PHE A 34 -2.12 -1.08 -7.08
CA PHE A 34 -1.64 0.25 -6.75
C PHE A 34 -1.22 0.98 -8.03
N ALA A 35 -1.29 2.31 -7.99
CA ALA A 35 -0.87 3.16 -9.08
C ALA A 35 -0.05 4.34 -8.53
N LEU A 36 1.01 4.69 -9.26
CA LEU A 36 1.86 5.83 -8.97
C LEU A 36 1.45 7.00 -9.87
N SER A 37 1.37 8.20 -9.30
CA SER A 37 1.10 9.40 -10.09
C SER A 37 2.26 9.71 -11.04
N LYS A 38 2.01 10.49 -12.10
CA LYS A 38 3.00 10.81 -13.14
C LYS A 38 4.33 11.39 -12.60
N ASN A 39 4.28 12.09 -11.47
CA ASN A 39 5.43 12.76 -10.87
C ASN A 39 5.91 12.05 -9.59
N ASP A 40 5.51 10.80 -9.39
CA ASP A 40 5.85 9.97 -8.23
C ASP A 40 5.46 10.59 -6.88
N SER A 41 4.54 11.56 -6.90
CA SER A 41 4.16 12.35 -5.72
C SER A 41 3.07 11.69 -4.88
N TYR A 42 2.32 10.76 -5.47
CA TYR A 42 1.24 10.05 -4.80
C TYR A 42 1.19 8.59 -5.22
N VAL A 43 0.85 7.72 -4.27
CA VAL A 43 0.44 6.34 -4.52
C VAL A 43 -1.02 6.18 -4.16
N MET A 44 -1.79 5.64 -5.09
CA MET A 44 -3.15 5.17 -4.86
C MET A 44 -3.12 3.66 -4.67
N SER A 45 -3.75 3.14 -3.62
CA SER A 45 -3.79 1.71 -3.28
C SER A 45 -5.23 1.25 -3.09
N ALA A 46 -5.56 0.08 -3.60
CA ALA A 46 -6.91 -0.50 -3.53
C ALA A 46 -6.84 -2.01 -3.32
N SER A 47 -7.77 -2.53 -2.52
CA SER A 47 -7.88 -3.95 -2.16
C SER A 47 -9.35 -4.39 -2.02
N GLY A 48 -10.21 -3.95 -2.94
CA GLY A 48 -11.65 -4.27 -2.95
C GLY A 48 -12.53 -3.41 -2.03
N GLY A 49 -11.96 -2.77 -1.01
CA GLY A 49 -12.66 -1.81 -0.15
C GLY A 49 -12.42 -0.35 -0.52
N LYS A 50 -12.22 0.51 0.48
CA LYS A 50 -11.92 1.93 0.24
C LYS A 50 -10.53 2.08 -0.38
N ILE A 51 -10.44 3.00 -1.33
CA ILE A 51 -9.17 3.39 -1.95
C ILE A 51 -8.45 4.36 -1.03
N SER A 52 -7.16 4.09 -0.77
CA SER A 52 -6.29 4.97 -0.01
C SER A 52 -5.34 5.73 -0.94
N LEU A 53 -5.13 7.02 -0.67
CA LEU A 53 -4.21 7.89 -1.42
C LEU A 53 -3.14 8.40 -0.45
N PHE A 54 -1.88 8.10 -0.76
CA PHE A 54 -0.74 8.48 0.06
C PHE A 54 0.15 9.48 -0.67
N ASN A 55 0.53 10.56 0.01
CA ASN A 55 1.61 11.43 -0.46
C ASN A 55 2.96 10.72 -0.27
N MET A 56 3.71 10.50 -1.34
CA MET A 56 4.97 9.73 -1.29
C MET A 56 6.10 10.45 -0.56
N MET A 57 6.07 11.78 -0.53
CA MET A 57 7.12 12.57 0.10
C MET A 57 7.00 12.57 1.63
N THR A 58 5.78 12.55 2.13
CA THR A 58 5.47 12.65 3.56
C THR A 58 4.93 11.35 4.16
N PHE A 59 4.58 10.40 3.31
CA PHE A 59 3.92 9.14 3.64
C PHE A 59 2.73 9.35 4.60
N LYS A 60 1.79 10.18 4.13
CA LYS A 60 0.53 10.55 4.78
C LYS A 60 -0.63 10.34 3.84
#